data_AF-A0A937QYU6-F1
#
_entry.id   AF-A0A937QYU6-F1
#
_cell.length_a   1.000
_cell.length_b   1.000
_cell.length_c   1.000
_cell.angle_alpha   90.00
_cell.angle_beta   90.00
_cell.angle_gamma   90.00
#
_symmetry.space_group_name_H-M   'P 1'
#
loop_
_entity.id
_entity.type
_entity.pdbx_description
1 polymer ?
#
loop_
_entity_poly.entity_id
_entity_poly.type
_entity_poly.pdbx_seq_one_letter_code
_entity_poly.pdbx_strand_id
1 'polypeptide(L)'
;RALTKKLKELREYRRKRAEQIVEKLNGELTREGIENFTHEDLEAIEETVNGAFGRPHIADYLVKRRIVATRQEAFEKYLVNCNAPKMPVSLEEASELIRGAGGMMVLAHPNDPNRTSLASLTASTEEQHRIIEETMLPYLDGIECWHSRHTPETVGSYLNFAKQKGLLVTGGSDCHQQPIIMGTVDVPAYVAEQFEGR
;
A
#
# COMPACT_ATOMS: atom_id res chain seq x y z
N ARG A 1 21.30 -4.66 8.71
CA ARG A 1 21.52 -4.86 7.25
C ARG A 1 20.90 -3.69 6.48
N ALA A 2 21.28 -3.47 5.22
CA ALA A 2 20.86 -2.29 4.42
C ALA A 2 19.33 -2.12 4.37
N LEU A 3 18.58 -3.20 4.11
CA LEU A 3 17.11 -3.18 4.14
C LEU A 3 16.53 -2.67 5.46
N THR A 4 17.01 -3.18 6.60
CA THR A 4 16.55 -2.73 7.92
C THR A 4 16.81 -1.24 8.15
N LYS A 5 17.95 -0.72 7.66
CA LYS A 5 18.28 0.71 7.75
C LYS A 5 17.30 1.54 6.93
N LYS A 6 17.07 1.17 5.66
CA LYS A 6 16.08 1.86 4.80
C LYS A 6 14.67 1.81 5.40
N LEU A 7 14.23 0.66 5.91
CA LEU A 7 12.91 0.54 6.55
C LEU A 7 12.78 1.47 7.77
N LYS A 8 13.85 1.65 8.55
CA LYS A 8 13.87 2.62 9.66
C LYS A 8 13.75 4.05 9.14
N GLU A 9 14.50 4.44 8.12
CA GLU A 9 14.42 5.77 7.49
C GLU A 9 13.01 6.06 6.94
N LEU A 10 12.40 5.10 6.25
CA LEU A 10 11.04 5.21 5.72
C LEU A 10 10.00 5.38 6.84
N ARG A 11 10.18 4.67 7.97
CA ARG A 11 9.31 4.78 9.13
C ARG A 11 9.46 6.13 9.84
N GLU A 12 10.68 6.60 10.03
CA GLU A 12 10.94 7.93 10.63
C GLU A 12 10.37 9.05 9.77
N TYR A 13 10.48 8.94 8.43
CA TYR A 13 9.89 9.90 7.53
C TYR A 13 8.36 9.93 7.59
N ARG A 14 7.70 8.81 7.93
CA ARG A 14 6.23 8.78 8.07
C ARG A 14 5.73 9.70 9.17
N ARG A 15 6.50 9.94 10.24
CA ARG A 15 6.15 10.93 11.26
C ARG A 15 6.20 12.35 10.70
N LYS A 16 7.32 12.73 10.06
CA LYS A 16 7.45 14.04 9.40
C LYS A 16 6.34 14.29 8.38
N ARG A 17 6.00 13.24 7.62
CA ARG A 17 4.90 13.28 6.66
C ARG A 17 3.54 13.43 7.33
N ALA A 18 3.33 12.84 8.51
CA ALA A 18 2.09 12.99 9.26
C ALA A 18 1.92 14.43 9.75
N GLU A 19 2.98 15.08 10.24
CA GLU A 19 2.99 16.49 10.62
C GLU A 19 2.53 17.38 9.46
N GLN A 20 3.07 17.17 8.25
CA GLN A 20 2.67 17.90 7.05
C GLN A 20 1.20 17.66 6.66
N ILE A 21 0.69 16.45 6.86
CA ILE A 21 -0.72 16.14 6.58
C ILE A 21 -1.62 16.84 7.59
N VAL A 22 -1.25 16.84 8.87
CA VAL A 22 -2.00 17.51 9.94
C VAL A 22 -2.00 19.02 9.74
N GLU A 23 -0.88 19.61 9.32
CA GLU A 23 -0.80 21.03 8.98
C GLU A 23 -1.82 21.40 7.88
N LYS A 24 -1.86 20.63 6.79
CA LYS A 24 -2.86 20.83 5.72
C LYS A 24 -4.29 20.59 6.20
N LEU A 25 -4.50 19.56 7.02
CA LEU A 25 -5.80 19.23 7.60
C LEU A 25 -6.31 20.37 8.48
N ASN A 26 -5.47 20.96 9.32
CA ASN A 26 -5.83 22.11 10.15
C ASN A 26 -6.28 23.31 9.31
N GLY A 27 -5.70 23.50 8.12
CA GLY A 27 -6.17 24.47 7.14
C GLY A 27 -7.63 24.24 6.74
N GLU A 28 -8.03 22.98 6.48
CA GLU A 28 -9.42 22.63 6.16
C GLU A 28 -10.34 22.75 7.38
N LEU A 29 -9.91 22.24 8.54
CA LEU A 29 -10.69 22.30 9.79
C LEU A 29 -10.99 23.75 10.20
N THR A 30 -10.00 24.64 10.09
CA THR A 30 -10.18 26.07 10.37
C THR A 30 -11.24 26.70 9.46
N ARG A 31 -11.27 26.35 8.17
CA ARG A 31 -12.30 26.86 7.23
C ARG A 31 -13.70 26.36 7.58
N GLU A 32 -13.81 25.17 8.16
CA GLU A 32 -15.07 24.60 8.62
C GLU A 32 -15.45 25.05 10.05
N GLY A 33 -14.62 25.86 10.71
CA GLY A 33 -14.84 26.29 12.10
C GLY A 33 -14.66 25.16 13.12
N ILE A 34 -13.91 24.12 12.77
CA ILE A 34 -13.59 22.98 13.62
C ILE A 34 -12.25 23.24 14.33
N GLU A 35 -12.15 22.80 15.58
CA GLU A 35 -10.92 22.91 16.36
C GLU A 35 -9.76 22.13 15.71
N ASN A 36 -8.62 22.82 15.58
CA ASN A 36 -7.41 22.26 14.98
C ASN A 36 -6.82 21.13 15.82
N PHE A 37 -5.99 20.32 15.16
CA PHE A 37 -5.18 19.29 15.79
C PHE A 37 -3.90 19.93 16.36
N THR A 38 -3.52 19.53 17.56
CA THR A 38 -2.31 20.00 18.24
C THR A 38 -1.16 19.00 18.10
N HIS A 39 0.00 19.33 18.71
CA HIS A 39 1.12 18.39 18.78
C HIS A 39 0.77 17.17 19.64
N GLU A 40 0.07 17.40 20.75
CA GLU A 40 -0.39 16.38 21.68
C GLU A 40 -1.38 15.41 21.01
N ASP A 41 -2.24 15.91 20.10
CA ASP A 41 -3.08 15.04 19.28
C ASP A 41 -2.25 14.10 18.41
N LEU A 42 -1.16 14.59 17.81
CA LEU A 42 -0.30 13.78 16.96
C LEU A 42 0.47 12.73 17.77
N GLU A 43 0.94 13.08 18.96
CA GLU A 43 1.55 12.13 19.91
C GLU A 43 0.55 11.06 20.35
N ALA A 44 -0.67 11.46 20.72
CA ALA A 44 -1.73 10.52 21.09
C ALA A 44 -2.11 9.57 19.94
N ILE A 45 -2.06 10.03 18.69
CA ILE A 45 -2.23 9.13 17.53
C ILE A 45 -1.08 8.15 17.46
N GLU A 46 0.16 8.62 17.57
CA GLU A 46 1.35 7.77 17.45
C GLU A 46 1.41 6.68 18.53
N GLU A 47 0.98 6.96 19.76
CA GLU A 47 0.89 5.98 20.85
C GLU A 47 -0.03 4.80 20.51
N THR A 48 -1.01 5.00 19.62
CA THR A 48 -1.91 3.92 19.15
C THR A 48 -1.33 3.12 17.97
N VAL A 49 -0.21 3.56 17.38
CA VAL A 49 0.37 2.94 16.18
C VAL A 49 1.13 1.67 16.55
N ASN A 50 0.56 0.52 16.21
CA ASN A 50 1.30 -0.74 16.19
C ASN A 50 1.98 -0.93 14.82
N GLY A 51 3.19 -0.38 14.65
CA GLY A 51 3.99 -0.52 13.43
C GLY A 51 4.42 0.80 12.80
N ALA A 52 3.81 1.17 11.66
CA ALA A 52 4.23 2.35 10.88
C ALA A 52 3.10 3.38 10.78
N PHE A 53 3.38 4.62 11.22
CA PHE A 53 2.42 5.73 11.16
C PHE A 53 1.93 5.95 9.71
N GLY A 54 0.65 6.28 9.56
CA GLY A 54 0.06 6.57 8.25
C GLY A 54 -1.31 7.20 8.36
N ARG A 55 -1.84 7.64 7.20
CA ARG A 55 -3.16 8.27 7.06
C ARG A 55 -4.32 7.50 7.73
N PRO A 56 -4.37 6.16 7.75
CA PRO A 56 -5.42 5.44 8.46
C PRO A 56 -5.53 5.80 9.95
N HIS A 57 -4.41 6.06 10.64
CA HIS A 57 -4.43 6.45 12.05
C HIS A 57 -4.98 7.87 12.25
N ILE A 58 -4.70 8.79 11.33
CA ILE A 58 -5.31 10.13 11.32
C ILE A 58 -6.83 10.02 11.05
N ALA A 59 -7.24 9.13 10.14
CA ALA A 59 -8.65 8.85 9.86
C ALA A 59 -9.37 8.32 11.11
N ASP A 60 -8.75 7.38 11.82
CA ASP A 60 -9.28 6.87 13.10
C ASP A 60 -9.44 7.95 14.14
N TYR A 61 -8.49 8.88 14.20
CA TYR A 61 -8.55 10.00 15.13
C TYR A 61 -9.66 10.99 14.78
N LEU A 62 -9.86 11.28 13.49
CA LEU A 62 -11.00 12.10 13.01
C LEU A 62 -12.34 11.46 13.40
N VAL A 63 -12.46 10.13 13.27
CA VAL A 63 -13.66 9.39 13.72
C VAL A 63 -13.81 9.46 15.24
N LYS A 64 -12.73 9.25 15.99
CA LYS A 64 -12.71 9.33 17.46
C LYS A 64 -13.14 10.72 17.96
N ARG A 65 -12.71 11.79 17.29
CA ARG A 65 -13.13 13.18 17.56
C ARG A 65 -14.53 13.51 17.03
N ARG A 66 -15.21 12.57 16.38
CA ARG A 66 -16.54 12.75 15.78
C ARG A 66 -16.60 13.85 14.72
N ILE A 67 -15.47 14.11 14.05
CA ILE A 67 -15.37 15.07 12.93
C ILE A 67 -15.93 14.42 11.65
N VAL A 68 -15.80 13.11 11.53
CA VAL A 68 -16.39 12.28 10.47
C VAL A 68 -16.99 11.01 11.09
N ALA A 69 -17.94 10.37 10.40
CA ALA A 69 -18.57 9.14 10.86
C ALA A 69 -17.74 7.88 10.54
N THR A 70 -16.97 7.89 9.45
CA THR A 70 -16.22 6.71 8.99
C THR A 70 -14.81 7.03 8.49
N ARG A 71 -13.93 6.02 8.46
CA ARG A 71 -12.62 6.14 7.80
C ARG A 71 -12.74 6.58 6.35
N GLN A 72 -13.71 6.03 5.63
CA GLN A 72 -13.95 6.35 4.22
C GLN A 72 -14.24 7.84 4.04
N GLU A 73 -15.16 8.37 4.84
CA GLU A 73 -15.48 9.80 4.84
C GLU A 73 -14.26 10.67 5.17
N ALA A 74 -13.41 10.26 6.12
CA ALA A 74 -12.14 10.95 6.40
C ALA A 74 -11.23 11.05 5.17
N PHE A 75 -11.12 9.96 4.38
CA PHE A 75 -10.33 9.97 3.15
C PHE A 75 -10.93 10.86 2.07
N GLU A 76 -12.23 10.71 1.82
CA GLU A 76 -12.97 11.46 0.79
C GLU A 76 -12.99 12.96 1.08
N LYS A 77 -13.27 13.34 2.32
CA LYS A 77 -13.39 14.74 2.72
C LYS A 77 -12.03 15.43 2.88
N TYR A 78 -11.04 14.74 3.47
CA TYR A 78 -9.78 15.38 3.86
C TYR A 78 -8.53 14.68 3.33
N LEU A 79 -8.31 13.40 3.65
CA LEU A 79 -6.95 12.80 3.60
C LEU A 79 -6.44 12.45 2.19
N VAL A 80 -7.29 12.52 1.17
CA VAL A 80 -6.87 12.54 -0.24
C VAL A 80 -6.28 13.91 -0.61
N ASN A 81 -6.94 15.00 -0.21
CA ASN A 81 -6.55 16.37 -0.54
C ASN A 81 -5.38 16.87 0.33
N CYS A 82 -5.40 16.58 1.63
CA CYS A 82 -4.34 16.94 2.58
C CYS A 82 -3.09 16.05 2.46
N ASN A 83 -2.97 15.27 1.39
CA ASN A 83 -1.89 14.31 1.24
C ASN A 83 -0.50 15.00 1.10
N ALA A 84 0.54 14.32 1.59
CA ALA A 84 1.93 14.75 1.45
C ALA A 84 2.76 13.69 0.71
N PRO A 85 3.84 14.06 -0.01
CA PRO A 85 4.71 13.10 -0.69
C PRO A 85 5.25 12.02 0.25
N LYS A 86 5.51 10.82 -0.28
CA LYS A 86 6.25 9.78 0.45
C LYS A 86 7.75 9.97 0.19
N MET A 87 8.59 9.45 1.07
CA MET A 87 10.00 9.27 0.75
C MET A 87 10.11 8.31 -0.44
N PRO A 88 10.73 8.73 -1.55
CA PRO A 88 10.83 7.89 -2.73
C PRO A 88 11.79 6.73 -2.47
N VAL A 89 11.48 5.59 -3.08
CA VAL A 89 12.37 4.42 -3.24
C VAL A 89 12.19 3.98 -4.68
N SER A 90 13.27 3.94 -5.46
CA SER A 90 13.19 3.48 -6.85
C SER A 90 12.95 1.97 -6.90
N LEU A 91 12.48 1.46 -8.03
CA LEU A 91 12.32 0.02 -8.24
C LEU A 91 13.67 -0.71 -8.12
N GLU A 92 14.71 -0.11 -8.68
CA GLU A 92 16.09 -0.60 -8.57
C GLU A 92 16.54 -0.71 -7.12
N GLU A 93 16.42 0.38 -6.35
CA GLU A 93 16.81 0.39 -4.93
C GLU A 93 15.98 -0.62 -4.11
N ALA A 94 14.68 -0.72 -4.36
CA ALA A 94 13.83 -1.70 -3.69
C ALA A 94 14.28 -3.13 -4.00
N SER A 95 14.57 -3.43 -5.28
CA SER A 95 15.02 -4.76 -5.73
C SER A 95 16.36 -5.13 -5.09
N GLU A 96 17.33 -4.21 -5.12
CA GLU A 96 18.64 -4.42 -4.49
C GLU A 96 18.54 -4.67 -2.99
N LEU A 97 17.73 -3.89 -2.27
CA LEU A 97 17.56 -4.03 -0.84
C LEU A 97 16.88 -5.35 -0.45
N ILE A 98 15.85 -5.75 -1.21
CA ILE A 98 15.10 -6.99 -0.96
C ILE A 98 15.98 -8.20 -1.29
N ARG A 99 16.57 -8.25 -2.48
CA ARG A 99 17.45 -9.35 -2.91
C ARG A 99 18.72 -9.44 -2.06
N GLY A 100 19.30 -8.29 -1.70
CA GLY A 100 20.45 -8.22 -0.78
C GLY A 100 20.14 -8.69 0.65
N ALA A 101 18.86 -8.81 1.02
CA ALA A 101 18.42 -9.43 2.27
C ALA A 101 18.12 -10.94 2.13
N GLY A 102 18.23 -11.51 0.91
CA GLY A 102 17.83 -12.88 0.58
C GLY A 102 16.34 -13.04 0.26
N GLY A 103 15.63 -11.94 0.03
CA GLY A 103 14.21 -11.96 -0.34
C GLY A 103 13.98 -11.89 -1.85
N MET A 104 12.70 -11.90 -2.23
CA MET A 104 12.23 -11.76 -3.61
C MET A 104 11.30 -10.55 -3.73
N MET A 105 11.45 -9.78 -4.80
CA MET A 105 10.64 -8.59 -5.06
C MET A 105 9.39 -8.96 -5.85
N VAL A 106 8.23 -8.79 -5.22
CA VAL A 106 6.92 -9.11 -5.82
C VAL A 106 6.10 -7.85 -6.00
N LEU A 107 5.52 -7.66 -7.20
CA LEU A 107 4.56 -6.58 -7.44
C LEU A 107 3.20 -6.93 -6.81
N ALA A 108 2.86 -6.24 -5.72
CA ALA A 108 1.60 -6.44 -5.00
C ALA A 108 0.41 -5.77 -5.71
N HIS A 109 -0.75 -6.44 -5.67
CA HIS A 109 -2.09 -6.02 -6.07
C HIS A 109 -2.12 -5.03 -7.26
N PRO A 110 -1.54 -5.41 -8.41
CA PRO A 110 -1.29 -4.49 -9.52
C PRO A 110 -2.58 -3.88 -10.11
N ASN A 111 -3.73 -4.54 -9.95
CA ASN A 111 -5.03 -4.08 -10.44
C ASN A 111 -6.02 -3.69 -9.31
N ASP A 112 -5.54 -3.21 -8.15
CA ASP A 112 -6.45 -2.72 -7.09
C ASP A 112 -6.90 -1.26 -7.34
N PRO A 113 -8.19 -1.00 -7.66
CA PRO A 113 -8.68 0.35 -7.93
C PRO A 113 -8.77 1.24 -6.70
N ASN A 114 -8.73 0.68 -5.49
CA ASN A 114 -8.91 1.40 -4.23
C ASN A 114 -7.59 1.81 -3.56
N ARG A 115 -6.46 1.42 -4.15
CA ARG A 115 -5.11 1.62 -3.61
C ARG A 115 -4.18 2.20 -4.66
N THR A 116 -2.95 2.50 -4.26
CA THR A 116 -1.90 2.85 -5.22
C THR A 116 -1.52 1.60 -6.01
N SER A 117 -1.98 1.52 -7.26
CA SER A 117 -1.75 0.40 -8.18
C SER A 117 -1.76 0.90 -9.64
N LEU A 118 -1.53 0.00 -10.60
CA LEU A 118 -1.60 0.32 -12.03
C LEU A 118 -3.04 0.59 -12.48
N ALA A 119 -4.06 0.13 -11.72
CA ALA A 119 -5.46 0.45 -11.98
C ALA A 119 -5.76 1.96 -11.96
N SER A 120 -4.95 2.74 -11.25
CA SER A 120 -5.06 4.21 -11.24
C SER A 120 -4.57 4.88 -12.52
N LEU A 121 -3.75 4.17 -13.31
CA LEU A 121 -3.24 4.65 -14.59
C LEU A 121 -4.10 4.15 -15.75
N THR A 122 -4.58 2.91 -15.67
CA THR A 122 -5.37 2.28 -16.73
C THR A 122 -6.18 1.10 -16.16
N ALA A 123 -7.40 0.91 -16.67
CA ALA A 123 -8.25 -0.22 -16.29
C ALA A 123 -7.99 -1.50 -17.14
N SER A 124 -7.21 -1.40 -18.23
CA SER A 124 -6.90 -2.54 -19.11
C SER A 124 -5.73 -3.33 -18.55
N THR A 125 -5.95 -4.63 -18.28
CA THR A 125 -4.87 -5.52 -17.83
C THR A 125 -3.75 -5.66 -18.88
N GLU A 126 -4.08 -5.54 -20.17
CA GLU A 126 -3.10 -5.57 -21.26
C GLU A 126 -2.16 -4.38 -21.24
N GLU A 127 -2.68 -3.17 -20.96
CA GLU A 127 -1.84 -1.97 -20.78
C GLU A 127 -1.01 -2.07 -19.50
N GLN A 128 -1.59 -2.61 -18.41
CA GLN A 128 -0.83 -2.86 -17.18
C GLN A 128 0.34 -3.82 -17.43
N HIS A 129 0.12 -4.89 -18.20
CA HIS A 129 1.17 -5.82 -18.60
C HIS A 129 2.29 -5.14 -19.40
N ARG A 130 1.94 -4.24 -20.34
CA ARG A 130 2.93 -3.43 -21.08
C ARG A 130 3.77 -2.57 -20.14
N ILE A 131 3.14 -1.85 -19.22
CA ILE A 131 3.84 -1.03 -18.23
C ILE A 131 4.81 -1.88 -17.41
N ILE A 132 4.37 -3.05 -16.94
CA ILE A 132 5.21 -3.96 -16.17
C ILE A 132 6.40 -4.42 -17.00
N GLU A 133 6.17 -4.88 -18.23
CA GLU A 133 7.22 -5.36 -19.14
C GLU A 133 8.26 -4.28 -19.45
N GLU A 134 7.81 -3.07 -19.75
CA GLU A 134 8.69 -1.97 -20.19
C GLU A 134 9.47 -1.32 -19.04
N THR A 135 8.91 -1.32 -17.81
CA THR A 135 9.45 -0.47 -16.72
C THR A 135 9.80 -1.21 -15.43
N MET A 136 9.21 -2.38 -15.17
CA MET A 136 9.31 -3.05 -13.87
C MET A 136 10.00 -4.40 -13.95
N LEU A 137 9.82 -5.12 -15.06
CA LEU A 137 10.19 -6.53 -15.19
C LEU A 137 11.64 -6.86 -14.79
N PRO A 138 12.68 -6.06 -15.10
CA PRO A 138 14.05 -6.35 -14.67
C PRO A 138 14.25 -6.43 -13.15
N TYR A 139 13.37 -5.81 -12.38
CA TYR A 139 13.46 -5.67 -10.94
C TYR A 139 12.61 -6.68 -10.16
N LEU A 140 11.66 -7.33 -10.83
CA LEU A 140 10.68 -8.21 -10.21
C LEU A 140 11.11 -9.68 -10.29
N ASP A 141 10.77 -10.41 -9.22
CA ASP A 141 10.85 -11.87 -9.14
C ASP A 141 9.45 -12.50 -9.24
N GLY A 142 8.40 -11.73 -8.94
CA GLY A 142 7.03 -12.22 -9.00
C GLY A 142 5.96 -11.12 -9.06
N ILE A 143 4.72 -11.57 -9.14
CA ILE A 143 3.51 -10.73 -9.18
C ILE A 143 2.38 -11.35 -8.38
N GLU A 144 1.56 -10.52 -7.73
CA GLU A 144 0.35 -10.97 -7.05
C GLU A 144 -0.78 -11.19 -8.05
N CYS A 145 -1.20 -12.44 -8.21
CA CYS A 145 -2.28 -12.83 -9.12
C CYS A 145 -3.61 -12.91 -8.38
N TRP A 146 -3.63 -13.50 -7.18
CA TRP A 146 -4.86 -13.61 -6.38
C TRP A 146 -4.94 -12.49 -5.36
N HIS A 147 -5.99 -11.68 -5.47
CA HIS A 147 -6.25 -10.60 -4.54
C HIS A 147 -7.75 -10.49 -4.29
N SER A 148 -8.16 -10.01 -3.11
CA SER A 148 -9.58 -9.88 -2.71
C SER A 148 -10.42 -9.00 -3.63
N ARG A 149 -9.77 -8.19 -4.46
CA ARG A 149 -10.38 -7.29 -5.45
C ARG A 149 -10.13 -7.69 -6.90
N HIS A 150 -9.45 -8.80 -7.16
CA HIS A 150 -9.28 -9.30 -8.52
C HIS A 150 -10.48 -10.15 -8.91
N THR A 151 -11.01 -9.92 -10.11
CA THR A 151 -11.99 -10.83 -10.71
C THR A 151 -11.31 -12.09 -11.24
N PRO A 152 -12.02 -13.21 -11.48
CA PRO A 152 -11.45 -14.39 -12.12
C PRO A 152 -10.71 -14.09 -13.44
N GLU A 153 -11.22 -13.14 -14.22
CA GLU A 153 -10.60 -12.68 -15.47
C GLU A 153 -9.28 -11.98 -15.21
N THR A 154 -9.22 -11.10 -14.19
CA THR A 154 -7.98 -10.42 -13.78
C THR A 154 -6.95 -11.44 -13.30
N VAL A 155 -7.36 -12.41 -12.47
CA VAL A 155 -6.49 -13.51 -12.01
C VAL A 155 -5.93 -14.27 -13.22
N GLY A 156 -6.79 -14.71 -14.14
CA GLY A 156 -6.38 -15.44 -15.35
C GLY A 156 -5.42 -14.63 -16.25
N SER A 157 -5.67 -13.33 -16.39
CA SER A 157 -4.84 -12.41 -17.16
C SER A 157 -3.41 -12.34 -16.59
N TYR A 158 -3.27 -12.10 -15.28
CA TYR A 158 -1.96 -12.04 -14.64
C TYR A 158 -1.25 -13.40 -14.54
N LEU A 159 -1.97 -14.50 -14.38
CA LEU A 159 -1.38 -15.84 -14.40
C LEU A 159 -0.75 -16.14 -15.77
N ASN A 160 -1.45 -15.81 -16.86
CA ASN A 160 -0.93 -15.97 -18.20
C ASN A 160 0.31 -15.10 -18.43
N PHE A 161 0.27 -13.84 -18.00
CA PHE A 161 1.41 -12.92 -18.07
C PHE A 161 2.62 -13.43 -17.28
N ALA A 162 2.40 -13.83 -16.02
CA ALA A 162 3.47 -14.35 -15.15
C ALA A 162 4.14 -15.59 -15.76
N LYS A 163 3.34 -16.53 -16.31
CA LYS A 163 3.84 -17.70 -17.01
C LYS A 163 4.69 -17.34 -18.24
N GLN A 164 4.24 -16.37 -19.05
CA GLN A 164 4.97 -15.92 -20.23
C GLN A 164 6.31 -15.26 -19.90
N LYS A 165 6.37 -14.54 -18.78
CA LYS A 165 7.58 -13.81 -18.35
C LYS A 165 8.47 -14.58 -17.38
N GLY A 166 8.06 -15.77 -16.95
CA GLY A 166 8.79 -16.58 -15.97
C GLY A 166 8.78 -16.00 -14.56
N LEU A 167 7.74 -15.23 -14.21
CA LEU A 167 7.57 -14.64 -12.88
C LEU A 167 6.92 -15.63 -11.92
N LEU A 168 7.32 -15.56 -10.65
CA LEU A 168 6.61 -16.22 -9.56
C LEU A 168 5.22 -15.60 -9.38
N VAL A 169 4.27 -16.41 -8.97
CA VAL A 169 2.92 -15.94 -8.64
C VAL A 169 2.74 -15.92 -7.12
N THR A 170 1.98 -14.95 -6.61
CA THR A 170 1.61 -14.85 -5.20
C THR A 170 0.12 -14.51 -5.04
N GLY A 171 -0.39 -14.63 -3.82
CA GLY A 171 -1.75 -14.25 -3.50
C GLY A 171 -1.91 -13.79 -2.06
N GLY A 172 -2.82 -12.84 -1.85
CA GLY A 172 -3.03 -12.20 -0.56
C GLY A 172 -4.39 -11.50 -0.47
N SER A 173 -4.91 -11.38 0.75
CA SER A 173 -6.19 -10.70 0.97
C SER A 173 -6.06 -9.17 1.03
N ASP A 174 -4.87 -8.65 1.30
CA ASP A 174 -4.64 -7.26 1.76
C ASP A 174 -5.53 -6.92 2.99
N CYS A 175 -5.69 -7.89 3.89
CA CYS A 175 -6.54 -7.77 5.08
C CYS A 175 -6.04 -6.68 6.04
N HIS A 176 -6.96 -5.80 6.42
CA HIS A 176 -6.77 -4.75 7.43
C HIS A 176 -7.84 -4.87 8.54
N GLN A 177 -8.19 -6.11 8.91
CA GLN A 177 -9.22 -6.53 9.89
C GLN A 177 -10.68 -6.41 9.43
N GLN A 178 -11.08 -5.28 8.84
CA GLN A 178 -12.44 -5.03 8.35
C GLN A 178 -12.39 -4.15 7.07
N PRO A 179 -13.24 -4.38 6.05
CA PRO A 179 -14.19 -5.49 5.91
C PRO A 179 -13.55 -6.79 5.40
N ILE A 180 -12.33 -6.73 4.87
CA ILE A 180 -11.62 -7.91 4.35
C ILE A 180 -11.02 -8.68 5.51
N ILE A 181 -11.28 -9.99 5.55
CA ILE A 181 -10.80 -10.91 6.57
C ILE A 181 -9.64 -11.72 6.00
N MET A 182 -8.68 -12.09 6.85
CA MET A 182 -7.55 -12.91 6.45
C MET A 182 -8.04 -14.30 6.02
N GLY A 183 -7.50 -14.84 4.92
CA GLY A 183 -7.85 -16.19 4.42
C GLY A 183 -9.09 -16.25 3.53
N THR A 184 -9.68 -15.12 3.13
CA THR A 184 -10.85 -15.10 2.22
C THR A 184 -10.49 -15.24 0.73
N VAL A 185 -9.21 -15.19 0.39
CA VAL A 185 -8.73 -15.38 -0.98
C VAL A 185 -8.23 -16.82 -1.10
N ASP A 186 -8.88 -17.60 -1.98
CA ASP A 186 -8.52 -18.98 -2.23
C ASP A 186 -7.28 -19.04 -3.14
N VAL A 187 -6.11 -19.07 -2.50
CA VAL A 187 -4.80 -19.15 -3.17
C VAL A 187 -4.40 -20.63 -3.27
N PRO A 188 -4.15 -21.18 -4.47
CA PRO A 188 -3.79 -22.58 -4.63
C PRO A 188 -2.49 -22.95 -3.89
N ALA A 189 -2.42 -24.18 -3.34
CA ALA A 189 -1.27 -24.64 -2.56
C ALA A 189 0.07 -24.55 -3.30
N TYR A 190 0.08 -24.84 -4.60
CA TYR A 190 1.30 -24.76 -5.44
C TYR A 190 1.95 -23.38 -5.42
N VAL A 191 1.18 -22.33 -5.12
CA VAL A 191 1.69 -20.96 -5.04
C VAL A 191 2.76 -20.85 -3.95
N ALA A 192 2.54 -21.49 -2.80
CA ALA A 192 3.51 -21.55 -1.71
C ALA A 192 4.69 -22.48 -2.04
N GLU A 193 4.43 -23.61 -2.70
CA GLU A 193 5.45 -24.61 -3.08
C GLU A 193 6.55 -24.01 -3.98
N GLN A 194 6.24 -22.96 -4.76
CA GLN A 194 7.24 -22.25 -5.59
C GLN A 194 8.44 -21.69 -4.80
N PHE A 195 8.26 -21.45 -3.50
CA PHE A 195 9.27 -20.86 -2.62
C PHE A 195 10.08 -21.91 -1.85
N GLU A 196 9.72 -23.19 -1.92
CA GLU A 196 10.45 -24.25 -1.25
C GLU A 196 11.86 -24.41 -1.84
N GLY A 197 12.88 -24.38 -0.97
CA GLY A 197 14.27 -24.57 -1.37
C GLY A 197 14.94 -23.39 -2.07
N ARG A 198 14.32 -22.20 -2.05
CA ARG A 198 14.92 -20.95 -2.54
C ARG A 198 15.55 -20.12 -1.43
#